data_AF-A0A183ABE5-F1
#
_entry.id   AF-A0A183ABE5-F1
#
_cell.length_a   1.000
_cell.length_b   1.000
_cell.length_c   1.000
_cell.angle_alpha   90.00
_cell.angle_beta   90.00
_cell.angle_gamma   90.00
#
_symmetry.space_group_name_H-M   'P 1'
#
loop_
_entity.id
_entity.type
_entity.pdbx_description
1 polymer ?
#
loop_
_entity_poly.entity_id
_entity_poly.type
_entity_poly.pdbx_seq_one_letter_code
_entity_poly.pdbx_strand_id
1 'polypeptide(L)'
;MWIMTVVLYELFATYNTTAIIPPITLCNLSTDAYLAPAYWNQTHMNQLPNLSAIYTPLFVTRKFPVVDLSETASASVISARMFQPLMDHGQRIALHNLLSKFSKLMFQNGLGNRFFLNGPTLVGSLRHHDMIPWEVGIHVFVDIGIQDTLRELIDGLGSLYRFVHGTYRDRVYTHSRSLSSTELEEESGHAIELTNSDSETLTSLLCLEISYYAVGFKVVSRISPNINDRLAWPFEVIFPLYLRPFGTQWLPTPRDSWAFLTLDGYNLSQCSPNTYWRKHLLLDLDPGIPCTGLSTLYPFVPLPRNRVVTGKGCCEMHITNEPLMRRSRLGERYVWHTICVAVP
;
A
#
# COMPACT_ATOMS: atom_id res chain seq x y z
N MET A 1 -24.25 49.56 11.06
CA MET A 1 -22.90 48.97 10.91
C MET A 1 -22.96 47.45 11.12
N TRP A 2 -23.76 46.74 10.32
CA TRP A 2 -24.00 45.29 10.43
C TRP A 2 -24.59 44.73 9.12
N ILE A 3 -23.93 44.90 7.96
CA ILE A 3 -24.32 44.20 6.68
C ILE A 3 -23.09 43.72 5.86
N MET A 4 -21.85 43.89 6.34
CA MET A 4 -20.64 43.54 5.57
C MET A 4 -19.87 42.36 6.16
N THR A 5 -20.54 41.22 6.40
CA THR A 5 -19.84 40.01 6.88
C THR A 5 -20.35 38.69 6.30
N VAL A 6 -21.41 38.71 5.47
CA VAL A 6 -22.01 37.46 4.92
C VAL A 6 -21.56 37.19 3.47
N VAL A 7 -20.92 38.15 2.78
CA VAL A 7 -20.60 38.01 1.34
C VAL A 7 -19.19 37.43 1.07
N LEU A 8 -18.34 37.23 2.09
CA LEU A 8 -16.97 36.73 1.91
C LEU A 8 -16.76 35.24 2.26
N TYR A 9 -17.78 34.52 2.75
CA TYR A 9 -17.69 33.08 3.04
C TYR A 9 -18.16 32.18 1.89
N GLU A 10 -18.77 32.75 0.85
CA GLU A 10 -19.29 32.04 -0.33
C GLU A 10 -18.31 32.01 -1.53
N LEU A 11 -17.09 32.56 -1.38
CA LEU A 11 -16.11 32.66 -2.48
C LEU A 11 -15.04 31.56 -2.52
N PHE A 12 -15.11 30.53 -1.66
CA PHE A 12 -14.10 29.44 -1.63
C PHE A 12 -14.65 28.00 -1.75
N ALA A 13 -15.88 27.80 -2.25
CA ALA A 13 -16.44 26.45 -2.36
C ALA A 13 -17.09 26.12 -3.72
N THR A 14 -16.70 26.79 -4.80
CA THR A 14 -17.08 26.38 -6.17
C THR A 14 -15.87 26.37 -7.09
N TYR A 15 -14.85 25.57 -6.72
CA TYR A 15 -14.12 24.89 -7.78
C TYR A 15 -15.10 23.94 -8.46
N ASN A 16 -15.74 24.45 -9.52
CA ASN A 16 -16.31 23.63 -10.58
C ASN A 16 -15.12 22.88 -11.22
N THR A 17 -14.64 21.83 -10.56
CA THR A 17 -14.05 20.70 -11.26
C THR A 17 -15.19 20.02 -11.98
N THR A 18 -15.63 20.61 -13.10
CA THR A 18 -16.12 19.79 -14.20
C THR A 18 -15.00 18.80 -14.47
N ALA A 19 -15.15 17.60 -13.91
CA ALA A 19 -14.30 16.49 -14.22
C ALA A 19 -14.37 16.36 -15.74
N ILE A 20 -13.33 16.83 -16.42
CA ILE A 20 -13.07 16.45 -17.79
C ILE A 20 -12.92 14.94 -17.68
N ILE A 21 -13.99 14.20 -17.98
CA ILE A 21 -13.93 12.75 -18.10
C ILE A 21 -12.90 12.57 -19.22
N PRO A 22 -11.66 12.11 -18.92
CA PRO A 22 -10.70 11.89 -19.97
C PRO A 22 -11.36 10.94 -20.98
N PRO A 23 -11.16 11.15 -22.30
CA PRO A 23 -11.70 10.25 -23.30
C PRO A 23 -11.32 8.83 -22.89
N ILE A 24 -12.29 7.92 -22.91
CA ILE A 24 -12.11 6.51 -22.55
C ILE A 24 -10.84 6.04 -23.24
N THR A 25 -9.76 5.89 -22.48
CA THR A 25 -8.50 5.38 -22.99
C THR A 25 -8.78 3.95 -23.36
N LEU A 26 -8.97 3.70 -24.65
CA LEU A 26 -9.13 2.36 -25.17
C LEU A 26 -7.87 1.58 -24.78
N CYS A 27 -8.06 0.57 -23.92
CA CYS A 27 -7.00 -0.29 -23.46
C CYS A 27 -6.52 -1.17 -24.62
N ASN A 28 -5.60 -0.62 -25.42
CA ASN A 28 -5.14 -1.22 -26.67
C ASN A 28 -3.83 -2.01 -26.54
N LEU A 29 -3.29 -2.12 -25.34
CA LEU A 29 -2.07 -2.88 -25.09
C LEU A 29 -2.37 -4.38 -24.97
N SER A 30 -1.41 -5.21 -25.39
CA SER A 30 -1.43 -6.64 -25.06
C SER A 30 -1.13 -6.85 -23.56
N THR A 31 -1.58 -7.98 -23.02
CA THR A 31 -1.21 -8.45 -21.67
C THR A 31 0.30 -8.54 -21.47
N ASP A 32 1.06 -8.83 -22.54
CA ASP A 32 2.52 -8.93 -22.48
C ASP A 32 3.18 -7.60 -22.12
N ALA A 33 2.55 -6.47 -22.47
CA ALA A 33 3.03 -5.14 -22.09
C ALA A 33 3.05 -4.96 -20.56
N TYR A 34 2.27 -5.74 -19.81
CA TYR A 34 2.19 -5.68 -18.36
C TYR A 34 3.03 -6.74 -17.65
N LEU A 35 3.76 -7.60 -18.34
CA LEU A 35 4.66 -8.55 -17.69
C LEU A 35 5.78 -7.79 -16.95
N ALA A 36 6.08 -8.18 -15.72
CA ALA A 36 7.16 -7.58 -14.95
C ALA A 36 8.52 -8.11 -15.45
N PRO A 37 9.38 -7.24 -16.02
CA PRO A 37 10.67 -7.68 -16.55
C PRO A 37 11.72 -7.81 -15.43
N ALA A 38 12.80 -8.52 -15.73
CA ALA A 38 13.99 -8.52 -14.88
C ALA A 38 14.66 -7.13 -14.81
N TYR A 39 14.74 -6.44 -15.96
CA TYR A 39 15.37 -5.13 -16.09
C TYR A 39 14.34 -4.05 -16.42
N TRP A 40 14.56 -2.83 -15.90
CA TRP A 40 13.77 -1.67 -16.30
C TRP A 40 14.15 -1.26 -17.72
N ASN A 41 13.20 -1.37 -18.65
CA ASN A 41 13.36 -0.90 -20.02
C ASN A 41 12.45 0.31 -20.24
N GLN A 42 13.02 1.50 -20.35
CA GLN A 42 12.24 2.74 -20.51
C GLN A 42 11.33 2.69 -21.74
N THR A 43 11.77 2.08 -22.84
CA THR A 43 10.96 1.96 -24.06
C THR A 43 9.73 1.10 -23.83
N HIS A 44 9.85 0.01 -23.08
CA HIS A 44 8.72 -0.83 -22.69
C HIS A 44 7.81 -0.08 -21.70
N MET A 45 8.38 0.53 -20.66
CA MET A 45 7.60 1.24 -19.63
C MET A 45 6.85 2.47 -20.18
N ASN A 46 7.38 3.12 -21.22
CA ASN A 46 6.70 4.23 -21.91
C ASN A 46 5.43 3.78 -22.68
N GLN A 47 5.26 2.48 -22.92
CA GLN A 47 4.03 1.96 -23.53
C GLN A 47 2.88 1.90 -22.52
N LEU A 48 3.19 1.76 -21.23
CA LEU A 48 2.18 1.67 -20.18
C LEU A 48 1.47 3.01 -19.95
N PRO A 49 0.23 3.01 -19.44
CA PRO A 49 -0.48 4.24 -19.10
C PRO A 49 0.34 5.12 -18.15
N ASN A 50 0.32 6.42 -18.43
CA ASN A 50 1.00 7.40 -17.59
C ASN A 50 0.29 7.54 -16.23
N LEU A 51 1.02 7.26 -15.14
CA LEU A 51 0.52 7.32 -13.78
C LEU A 51 0.74 8.69 -13.10
N SER A 52 1.30 9.69 -13.79
CA SER A 52 1.60 11.00 -13.19
C SER A 52 0.35 11.77 -12.74
N ALA A 53 -0.80 11.46 -13.32
CA ALA A 53 -2.09 12.09 -13.03
C ALA A 53 -2.99 11.22 -12.13
N ILE A 54 -2.45 10.16 -11.52
CA ILE A 54 -3.23 9.31 -10.63
C ILE A 54 -3.68 10.09 -9.39
N TYR A 55 -4.86 9.75 -8.86
CA TYR A 55 -5.32 10.35 -7.61
C TYR A 55 -4.34 10.04 -6.47
N THR A 56 -3.92 11.09 -5.78
CA THR A 56 -3.24 10.98 -4.49
C THR A 56 -4.18 11.48 -3.40
N PRO A 57 -4.39 10.72 -2.31
CA PRO A 57 -5.26 11.15 -1.23
C PRO A 57 -4.87 12.52 -0.68
N LEU A 58 -5.84 13.37 -0.36
CA LEU A 58 -5.56 14.61 0.37
C LEU A 58 -5.15 14.24 1.80
N PHE A 59 -3.93 14.61 2.17
CA PHE A 59 -3.38 14.34 3.49
C PHE A 59 -3.76 15.46 4.43
N VAL A 60 -4.56 15.14 5.44
CA VAL A 60 -4.78 16.05 6.56
C VAL A 60 -3.67 15.77 7.55
N THR A 61 -2.79 16.76 7.76
CA THR A 61 -1.86 16.77 8.90
C THR A 61 -2.69 16.74 10.17
N ARG A 62 -2.76 15.60 10.85
CA ARG A 62 -3.22 15.56 12.24
C ARG A 62 -2.06 15.20 13.13
N LYS A 63 -1.82 16.06 14.13
CA LYS A 63 -1.02 15.71 15.30
C LYS A 63 -1.65 14.46 15.91
N PHE A 64 -0.84 13.42 16.06
CA PHE A 64 -1.20 12.18 16.73
C PHE A 64 -1.81 12.54 18.09
N PRO A 65 -3.09 12.29 18.37
CA PRO A 65 -3.48 12.20 19.75
C PRO A 65 -2.93 10.86 20.22
N VAL A 66 -1.93 10.88 21.10
CA VAL A 66 -1.68 9.74 21.99
C VAL A 66 -2.98 9.59 22.78
N VAL A 67 -3.85 8.68 22.35
CA VAL A 67 -5.14 8.47 23.00
C VAL A 67 -4.95 7.37 24.01
N ASP A 68 -5.05 7.73 25.27
CA ASP A 68 -5.41 6.81 26.32
C ASP A 68 -6.78 6.22 25.96
N LEU A 69 -6.79 4.96 25.50
CA LEU A 69 -8.00 4.20 25.25
C LEU A 69 -8.57 3.76 26.59
N SER A 70 -8.92 4.74 27.44
CA SER A 70 -9.71 4.45 28.63
C SER A 70 -11.01 3.76 28.18
N GLU A 71 -11.48 2.81 28.98
CA GLU A 71 -12.60 1.88 28.74
C GLU A 71 -13.96 2.55 28.42
N THR A 72 -14.01 3.87 28.25
CA THR A 72 -15.21 4.68 28.07
C THR A 72 -15.45 5.16 26.63
N ALA A 73 -14.50 4.94 25.71
CA ALA A 73 -14.69 5.33 24.30
C ALA A 73 -15.66 4.37 23.59
N SER A 74 -16.76 4.91 23.04
CA SER A 74 -17.70 4.15 22.21
C SER A 74 -16.99 3.43 21.06
N ALA A 75 -17.37 2.18 20.78
CA ALA A 75 -16.85 1.38 19.67
C ALA A 75 -16.93 2.09 18.30
N SER A 76 -17.93 2.96 18.10
CA SER A 76 -18.06 3.76 16.87
C SER A 76 -16.98 4.82 16.70
N VAL A 77 -16.53 5.43 17.81
CA VAL A 77 -15.46 6.44 17.82
C VAL A 77 -14.11 5.78 17.61
N ILE A 78 -13.89 4.60 18.20
CA ILE A 78 -12.67 3.81 18.01
C ILE A 78 -12.59 3.34 16.55
N SER A 79 -13.66 2.78 15.99
CA SER A 79 -13.72 2.35 14.59
C SER A 79 -13.39 3.49 13.61
N ALA A 80 -13.99 4.69 13.80
CA ALA A 80 -13.72 5.83 12.93
C ALA A 80 -12.27 6.35 12.99
N ARG A 81 -11.54 6.14 14.09
CA ARG A 81 -10.13 6.55 14.26
C ARG A 81 -9.16 5.56 13.65
N MET A 82 -9.49 4.27 13.65
CA MET A 82 -8.64 3.22 13.06
C MET A 82 -8.40 3.37 11.55
N PHE A 83 -9.32 4.06 10.87
CA PHE A 83 -9.28 4.29 9.41
C PHE A 83 -8.89 5.73 9.05
N GLN A 84 -8.28 6.49 9.96
CA GLN A 84 -7.71 7.81 9.66
C GLN A 84 -6.24 7.67 9.22
N PRO A 85 -5.76 8.55 8.33
CA PRO A 85 -4.34 8.61 7.98
C PRO A 85 -3.52 8.88 9.24
N LEU A 86 -2.52 8.04 9.51
CA LEU A 86 -1.57 8.23 10.61
C LEU A 86 -0.30 8.94 10.16
N MET A 87 0.02 8.88 8.86
CA MET A 87 1.18 9.55 8.30
C MET A 87 0.84 10.95 7.81
N ASP A 88 1.75 11.89 8.06
CA ASP A 88 1.74 13.16 7.35
C ASP A 88 2.20 12.99 5.88
N HIS A 89 2.11 14.08 5.13
CA HIS A 89 2.48 14.08 3.71
C HIS A 89 3.96 13.76 3.47
N GLY A 90 4.86 14.29 4.32
CA GLY A 90 6.31 14.08 4.22
C GLY A 90 6.71 12.63 4.50
N GLN A 91 6.12 12.02 5.52
CA GLN A 91 6.30 10.61 5.86
C GLN A 91 5.85 9.69 4.73
N ARG A 92 4.68 9.96 4.14
CA ARG A 92 4.19 9.16 3.00
C ARG A 92 5.08 9.35 1.77
N ILE A 93 5.52 10.56 1.46
CA ILE A 93 6.49 10.81 0.38
C ILE A 93 7.79 10.05 0.64
N ALA A 94 8.32 10.10 1.85
CA ALA A 94 9.55 9.40 2.22
C ALA A 94 9.42 7.89 2.00
N LEU A 95 8.27 7.31 2.37
CA LEU A 95 7.99 5.90 2.20
C LEU A 95 7.81 5.51 0.71
N HIS A 96 7.14 6.33 -0.10
CA HIS A 96 7.11 6.15 -1.56
C HIS A 96 8.48 6.25 -2.21
N ASN A 97 9.31 7.21 -1.77
CA ASN A 97 10.67 7.38 -2.26
C ASN A 97 11.54 6.18 -1.88
N LEU A 98 11.36 5.62 -0.68
CA LEU A 98 12.04 4.40 -0.25
C LEU A 98 11.68 3.21 -1.14
N LEU A 99 10.39 2.97 -1.41
CA LEU A 99 9.96 1.93 -2.34
C LEU A 99 10.44 2.20 -3.78
N SER A 100 10.48 3.46 -4.20
CA SER A 100 11.01 3.83 -5.52
C SER A 100 12.51 3.53 -5.63
N LYS A 101 13.28 3.83 -4.57
CA LYS A 101 14.71 3.53 -4.53
C LYS A 101 14.95 2.03 -4.54
N PHE A 102 14.22 1.28 -3.74
CA PHE A 102 14.27 -0.18 -3.71
C PHE A 102 13.93 -0.80 -5.06
N SER A 103 12.79 -0.44 -5.67
CA SER A 103 12.38 -1.00 -6.96
C SER A 103 13.37 -0.68 -8.08
N LYS A 104 13.87 0.57 -8.15
CA LYS A 104 14.93 0.94 -9.10
C LYS A 104 16.18 0.09 -8.91
N LEU A 105 16.62 -0.11 -7.66
CA LEU A 105 17.76 -0.97 -7.34
C LEU A 105 17.54 -2.41 -7.84
N MET A 106 16.36 -2.97 -7.60
CA MET A 106 16.00 -4.31 -8.08
C MET A 106 16.07 -4.40 -9.61
N PHE A 107 15.42 -3.48 -10.32
CA PHE A 107 15.41 -3.50 -11.78
C PHE A 107 16.78 -3.22 -12.41
N GLN A 108 17.59 -2.33 -11.82
CA GLN A 108 18.94 -2.01 -12.31
C GLN A 108 19.88 -3.23 -12.25
N ASN A 109 19.61 -4.15 -11.33
CA ASN A 109 20.40 -5.36 -11.13
C ASN A 109 19.76 -6.62 -11.73
N GLY A 110 18.73 -6.48 -12.57
CA GLY A 110 18.08 -7.63 -13.22
C GLY A 110 17.20 -8.47 -12.28
N LEU A 111 16.78 -7.89 -11.15
CA LEU A 111 15.99 -8.56 -10.11
C LEU A 111 14.52 -8.10 -10.11
N GLY A 112 14.09 -7.36 -11.13
CA GLY A 112 12.74 -6.81 -11.25
C GLY A 112 11.60 -7.83 -11.20
N ASN A 113 11.87 -9.06 -11.65
CA ASN A 113 10.94 -10.18 -11.63
C ASN A 113 11.15 -11.12 -10.42
N ARG A 114 11.95 -10.71 -9.43
CA ARG A 114 12.27 -11.49 -8.22
C ARG A 114 11.67 -10.89 -6.95
N PHE A 115 10.90 -9.81 -7.07
CA PHE A 115 10.11 -9.26 -5.97
C PHE A 115 8.70 -8.93 -6.43
N PHE A 116 7.77 -8.82 -5.49
CA PHE A 116 6.42 -8.32 -5.76
C PHE A 116 5.80 -7.67 -4.52
N LEU A 117 4.81 -6.79 -4.72
CA LEU A 117 4.07 -6.17 -3.63
C LEU A 117 3.31 -7.23 -2.81
N ASN A 118 3.28 -7.08 -1.48
CA ASN A 118 2.62 -8.03 -0.59
C ASN A 118 1.68 -7.34 0.41
N GLY A 119 0.78 -8.12 1.01
CA GLY A 119 -0.01 -7.74 2.18
C GLY A 119 -0.77 -6.42 2.00
N PRO A 120 -0.75 -5.51 3.00
CA PRO A 120 -1.43 -4.22 2.90
C PRO A 120 -1.01 -3.36 1.70
N THR A 121 0.24 -3.50 1.23
CA THR A 121 0.75 -2.77 0.05
C THR A 121 0.11 -3.27 -1.23
N LEU A 122 -0.01 -4.60 -1.41
CA LEU A 122 -0.71 -5.17 -2.54
C LEU A 122 -2.22 -4.90 -2.49
N VAL A 123 -2.82 -4.95 -1.29
CA VAL A 123 -4.22 -4.55 -1.07
C VAL A 123 -4.43 -3.10 -1.50
N GLY A 124 -3.49 -2.20 -1.16
CA GLY A 124 -3.51 -0.82 -1.63
C GLY A 124 -3.50 -0.71 -3.15
N SER A 125 -2.55 -1.38 -3.82
CA SER A 125 -2.49 -1.40 -5.30
C SER A 125 -3.82 -1.84 -5.93
N LEU A 126 -4.47 -2.86 -5.37
CA LEU A 126 -5.76 -3.36 -5.86
C LEU A 126 -6.94 -2.42 -5.56
N ARG A 127 -6.96 -1.78 -4.39
CA ARG A 127 -8.16 -1.06 -3.91
C ARG A 127 -8.11 0.43 -4.15
N HIS A 128 -6.91 1.00 -4.21
CA HIS A 128 -6.71 2.45 -4.23
C HIS A 128 -5.76 2.88 -5.36
N HIS A 129 -5.23 1.93 -6.13
CA HIS A 129 -4.11 2.13 -7.05
C HIS A 129 -2.87 2.77 -6.42
N ASP A 130 -2.79 2.73 -5.09
CA ASP A 130 -1.80 3.40 -4.26
C ASP A 130 -1.87 2.79 -2.84
N MET A 131 -1.03 3.24 -1.92
CA MET A 131 -1.07 2.82 -0.53
C MET A 131 -2.46 3.08 0.11
N ILE A 132 -2.92 2.12 0.94
CA ILE A 132 -4.13 2.27 1.75
C ILE A 132 -4.02 3.57 2.57
N PRO A 133 -5.03 4.46 2.56
CA PRO A 133 -4.91 5.80 3.14
C PRO A 133 -4.52 5.85 4.62
N TRP A 134 -4.86 4.83 5.40
CA TRP A 134 -4.57 4.74 6.83
C TRP A 134 -3.38 3.84 7.19
N GLU A 135 -2.74 3.18 6.22
CA GLU A 135 -1.61 2.27 6.49
C GLU A 135 -0.30 3.01 6.76
N VAL A 136 0.64 2.37 7.44
CA VAL A 136 1.87 3.01 7.97
C VAL A 136 3.18 2.33 7.55
N GLY A 137 3.14 1.42 6.57
CA GLY A 137 4.32 0.69 6.12
C GLY A 137 4.17 0.14 4.70
N ILE A 138 5.29 -0.29 4.12
CA ILE A 138 5.32 -0.96 2.82
C ILE A 138 5.84 -2.38 3.00
N HIS A 139 5.19 -3.35 2.36
CA HIS A 139 5.54 -4.76 2.42
C HIS A 139 5.79 -5.29 1.01
N VAL A 140 6.91 -5.96 0.84
CA VAL A 140 7.27 -6.68 -0.39
C VAL A 140 7.69 -8.11 -0.07
N PHE A 141 7.46 -8.98 -1.02
CA PHE A 141 8.04 -10.32 -1.04
C PHE A 141 9.23 -10.35 -1.99
N VAL A 142 10.33 -10.99 -1.57
CA VAL A 142 11.53 -11.18 -2.37
C VAL A 142 11.92 -12.66 -2.38
N ASP A 143 12.42 -13.14 -3.51
CA ASP A 143 12.95 -14.51 -3.61
C ASP A 143 14.13 -14.69 -2.65
N ILE A 144 14.05 -15.69 -1.77
CA ILE A 144 15.09 -16.00 -0.79
C ILE A 144 16.44 -16.31 -1.45
N GLY A 145 16.44 -16.83 -2.68
CA GLY A 145 17.65 -17.14 -3.43
C GLY A 145 18.49 -15.92 -3.82
N ILE A 146 17.98 -14.69 -3.64
CA ILE A 146 18.73 -13.45 -3.88
C ILE A 146 18.93 -12.63 -2.60
N GLN A 147 18.69 -13.21 -1.41
CA GLN A 147 18.76 -12.49 -0.13
C GLN A 147 20.14 -11.85 0.09
N ASP A 148 21.23 -12.61 -0.09
CA ASP A 148 22.58 -12.09 0.15
C ASP A 148 22.93 -10.97 -0.83
N THR A 149 22.63 -11.16 -2.12
CA THR A 149 22.80 -10.11 -3.15
C THR A 149 21.98 -8.86 -2.83
N LEU A 150 20.73 -9.03 -2.40
CA LEU A 150 19.88 -7.91 -2.01
C LEU A 150 20.48 -7.14 -0.83
N ARG A 151 21.00 -7.86 0.17
CA ARG A 151 21.60 -7.24 1.35
C ARG A 151 22.82 -6.41 0.98
N GLU A 152 23.72 -6.97 0.18
CA GLU A 152 24.88 -6.24 -0.35
C GLU A 152 24.47 -4.98 -1.12
N LEU A 153 23.44 -5.08 -1.97
CA LEU A 153 22.93 -3.94 -2.75
C LEU A 153 22.34 -2.84 -1.87
N ILE A 154 21.57 -3.20 -0.82
CA ILE A 154 20.96 -2.23 0.10
C ILE A 154 22.02 -1.59 1.00
N ASP A 155 22.96 -2.38 1.53
CA ASP A 155 24.09 -1.87 2.32
C ASP A 155 24.93 -0.87 1.51
N GLY A 156 25.06 -1.09 0.20
CA GLY A 156 25.71 -0.18 -0.74
C GLY A 156 24.99 1.16 -0.95
N LEU A 157 23.73 1.34 -0.51
CA LEU A 157 23.02 2.62 -0.60
C LEU A 157 23.56 3.70 0.36
N GLY A 158 24.42 3.31 1.31
CA GLY A 158 25.10 4.20 2.23
C GLY A 158 24.25 4.65 3.42
N SER A 159 24.76 5.62 4.17
CA SER A 159 24.24 6.02 5.49
C SER A 159 22.89 6.74 5.50
N LEU A 160 22.29 7.00 4.33
CA LEU A 160 20.95 7.60 4.23
C LEU A 160 19.83 6.61 4.56
N TYR A 161 20.15 5.31 4.65
CA TYR A 161 19.20 4.27 5.00
C TYR A 161 19.74 3.47 6.18
N ARG A 162 18.84 3.09 7.09
CA ARG A 162 19.15 2.11 8.13
C ARG A 162 18.58 0.78 7.69
N PHE A 163 19.45 -0.19 7.47
CA PHE A 163 19.06 -1.54 7.14
C PHE A 163 19.18 -2.45 8.36
N VAL A 164 18.14 -3.23 8.61
CA VAL A 164 18.08 -4.18 9.72
C VAL A 164 17.88 -5.56 9.12
N HIS A 165 18.92 -6.38 9.21
CA HIS A 165 18.88 -7.79 8.83
C HIS A 165 18.11 -8.58 9.89
N GLY A 166 17.15 -9.39 9.46
CA GLY A 166 16.52 -10.41 10.29
C GLY A 166 16.66 -11.78 9.66
N THR A 167 16.37 -12.83 10.43
CA THR A 167 16.50 -14.21 9.94
C THR A 167 15.52 -14.52 8.80
N TYR A 168 14.29 -14.00 8.90
CA TYR A 168 13.18 -14.32 7.97
C TYR A 168 12.59 -13.09 7.29
N ARG A 169 13.03 -11.90 7.70
CA ARG A 169 12.48 -10.63 7.30
C ARG A 169 13.49 -9.54 7.55
N ASP A 170 13.73 -8.71 6.54
CA ASP A 170 14.57 -7.54 6.67
C ASP A 170 13.72 -6.26 6.67
N ARG A 171 14.27 -5.17 7.20
CA ARG A 171 13.60 -3.87 7.24
C ARG A 171 14.53 -2.75 6.82
N VAL A 172 14.06 -1.89 5.93
CA VAL A 172 14.77 -0.68 5.50
C VAL A 172 14.03 0.54 5.99
N TYR A 173 14.75 1.45 6.63
CA TYR A 173 14.26 2.72 7.13
C TYR A 173 14.96 3.87 6.42
N THR A 174 14.25 4.98 6.19
CA THR A 174 14.92 6.23 5.82
C THR A 174 15.62 6.79 7.05
N HIS A 175 16.92 7.11 6.96
CA HIS A 175 17.65 7.79 8.02
C HIS A 175 17.19 9.25 8.04
N SER A 176 16.09 9.53 8.72
CA SER A 176 15.67 10.92 8.91
C SER A 176 16.65 11.58 9.87
N ARG A 177 17.63 12.32 9.32
CA ARG A 177 18.37 13.36 10.05
C ARG A 177 17.47 14.57 10.43
N SER A 178 16.16 14.49 10.21
CA SER A 178 15.18 15.54 10.44
C SER A 178 13.87 15.00 11.03
N LEU A 179 13.96 14.03 11.93
CA LEU A 179 13.02 13.97 13.06
C LEU A 179 13.88 14.32 14.26
N SER A 180 14.39 15.56 14.31
CA SER A 180 15.00 16.01 15.54
C SER A 180 13.91 15.91 16.60
N SER A 181 14.22 15.17 17.64
CA SER A 181 13.39 14.99 18.81
C SER A 181 12.99 16.33 19.46
N THR A 182 13.61 17.44 19.08
CA THR A 182 13.35 18.79 19.58
C THR A 182 11.97 19.38 19.25
N GLU A 183 11.22 18.91 18.25
CA GLU A 183 9.83 19.39 18.04
C GLU A 183 8.76 18.53 18.74
N LEU A 184 9.14 17.37 19.30
CA LEU A 184 8.26 16.52 20.11
C LEU A 184 8.62 16.56 21.61
N GLU A 185 9.83 17.01 21.96
CA GLU A 185 10.33 17.08 23.33
C GLU A 185 9.83 18.31 24.11
N GLU A 186 9.30 19.35 23.47
CA GLU A 186 8.86 20.57 24.19
C GLU A 186 7.39 20.60 24.62
N GLU A 187 6.51 19.70 24.13
CA GLU A 187 5.08 19.73 24.49
C GLU A 187 4.53 18.45 25.16
N SER A 188 5.34 17.42 25.36
CA SER A 188 4.95 16.28 26.20
C SER A 188 6.03 16.01 27.24
N GLY A 189 5.76 16.40 28.49
CA GLY A 189 6.64 16.23 29.65
C GLY A 189 6.88 14.76 30.06
N HIS A 190 6.91 13.82 29.11
CA HIS A 190 7.30 12.44 29.33
C HIS A 190 8.27 12.02 28.24
N ALA A 191 9.56 12.17 28.56
CA ALA A 191 10.64 11.49 27.87
C ALA A 191 10.35 9.98 27.87
N ILE A 192 9.99 9.43 26.71
CA ILE A 192 9.99 7.98 26.53
C ILE A 192 11.44 7.60 26.29
N GLU A 193 12.12 7.20 27.37
CA GLU A 193 13.42 6.56 27.31
C GLU A 193 13.34 5.36 26.36
N LEU A 194 14.15 5.43 25.30
CA LEU A 194 14.45 4.33 24.38
C LEU A 194 15.20 3.23 25.15
N THR A 195 14.45 2.42 25.88
CA THR A 195 14.95 1.20 26.51
C THR A 195 14.37 -0.02 25.80
N ASN A 196 15.26 -1.00 25.58
CA ASN A 196 14.97 -2.27 24.94
C ASN A 196 13.78 -2.98 25.61
N SER A 197 12.64 -3.10 24.90
CA SER A 197 11.64 -4.20 24.96
C SER A 197 10.30 -3.70 24.38
N ASP A 198 9.86 -4.31 23.29
CA ASP A 198 8.45 -4.51 22.88
C ASP A 198 7.46 -3.34 22.65
N SER A 199 7.84 -2.07 22.78
CA SER A 199 6.98 -0.96 22.32
C SER A 199 7.43 -0.44 20.96
N GLU A 200 6.93 -1.05 19.88
CA GLU A 200 7.13 -0.55 18.52
C GLU A 200 6.50 0.85 18.37
N THR A 201 7.30 1.90 18.21
CA THR A 201 6.80 3.25 17.95
C THR A 201 6.28 3.39 16.51
N LEU A 202 5.42 4.37 16.21
CA LEU A 202 4.98 4.65 14.83
C LEU A 202 6.17 4.78 13.87
N THR A 203 7.24 5.47 14.29
CA THR A 203 8.47 5.62 13.51
C THR A 203 9.14 4.28 13.17
N SER A 204 9.02 3.28 14.05
CA SER A 204 9.53 1.92 13.79
C SER A 204 8.68 1.13 12.78
N LEU A 205 7.45 1.59 12.50
CA LEU A 205 6.56 1.02 11.49
C LEU A 205 6.75 1.68 10.11
N LEU A 206 7.24 2.93 10.06
CA LEU A 206 7.56 3.67 8.82
C LEU A 206 8.77 3.07 8.10
N CYS A 207 8.57 1.91 7.48
CA CYS A 207 9.64 1.14 6.84
C CYS A 207 9.16 0.39 5.61
N LEU A 208 10.14 -0.01 4.80
CA LEU A 208 9.99 -1.08 3.82
C LEU A 208 10.33 -2.40 4.51
N GLU A 209 9.32 -3.24 4.69
CA GLU A 209 9.44 -4.60 5.19
C GLU A 209 9.61 -5.58 4.03
N ILE A 210 10.69 -6.36 4.08
CA ILE A 210 11.08 -7.32 3.06
C ILE A 210 10.91 -8.71 3.67
N SER A 211 9.85 -9.41 3.25
CA SER A 211 9.65 -10.82 3.57
C SER A 211 10.14 -11.70 2.43
N TYR A 212 10.43 -12.96 2.71
CA TYR A 212 11.03 -13.87 1.74
C TYR A 212 10.10 -15.00 1.30
N TYR A 213 10.23 -15.42 0.05
CA TYR A 213 9.56 -16.61 -0.49
C TYR A 213 10.56 -17.56 -1.16
N ALA A 214 10.24 -18.84 -1.18
CA ALA A 214 10.97 -19.86 -1.95
C ALA A 214 10.12 -20.41 -3.08
N VAL A 215 10.73 -20.61 -4.25
CA VAL A 215 10.06 -21.18 -5.44
C VAL A 215 10.35 -22.68 -5.52
N GLY A 216 9.30 -23.48 -5.47
CA GLY A 216 9.32 -24.91 -5.80
C GLY A 216 8.70 -25.18 -7.17
N PHE A 217 8.60 -26.45 -7.58
CA PHE A 217 8.13 -26.83 -8.92
C PHE A 217 6.66 -26.40 -9.20
N LYS A 218 5.76 -26.56 -8.23
CA LYS A 218 4.32 -26.22 -8.37
C LYS A 218 3.81 -25.21 -7.36
N VAL A 219 4.65 -24.83 -6.40
CA VAL A 219 4.24 -24.00 -5.26
C VAL A 219 5.31 -22.97 -4.97
N VAL A 220 4.86 -21.83 -4.46
CA VAL A 220 5.69 -20.78 -3.90
C VAL A 220 5.38 -20.75 -2.42
N SER A 221 6.41 -20.80 -1.56
CA SER A 221 6.22 -20.91 -0.10
C SER A 221 6.75 -19.68 0.60
N ARG A 222 6.01 -19.18 1.59
CA ARG A 222 6.49 -18.16 2.51
C ARG A 222 7.62 -18.70 3.38
N ILE A 223 8.69 -17.92 3.52
CA ILE A 223 9.69 -18.14 4.55
C ILE A 223 9.19 -17.51 5.85
N SER A 224 9.06 -18.31 6.90
CA SER A 224 8.53 -17.88 8.20
C SER A 224 9.31 -18.54 9.35
N PRO A 225 9.49 -17.87 10.50
CA PRO A 225 10.06 -18.47 11.71
C PRO A 225 9.25 -19.65 12.24
N ASN A 226 7.93 -19.62 12.05
CA ASN A 226 7.02 -20.60 12.62
C ASN A 226 6.62 -21.64 11.55
N ILE A 227 6.84 -22.91 11.86
CA ILE A 227 6.54 -24.02 10.95
C ILE A 227 5.04 -24.13 10.62
N ASN A 228 4.17 -23.71 11.55
CA ASN A 228 2.72 -23.69 11.36
C ASN A 228 2.26 -22.51 10.48
N ASP A 229 3.13 -21.52 10.27
CA ASP A 229 2.88 -20.36 9.41
C ASP A 229 3.43 -20.56 7.98
N ARG A 230 3.69 -21.81 7.57
CA ARG A 230 4.09 -22.14 6.20
C ARG A 230 2.89 -22.06 5.26
N LEU A 231 2.59 -20.84 4.83
CA LEU A 231 1.68 -20.61 3.71
C LEU A 231 2.40 -20.93 2.40
N ALA A 232 1.69 -21.62 1.51
CA ALA A 232 2.16 -21.92 0.17
C ALA A 232 1.04 -21.61 -0.83
N TRP A 233 1.42 -21.03 -1.96
CA TRP A 233 0.53 -20.64 -3.02
C TRP A 233 0.85 -21.44 -4.30
N PRO A 234 -0.14 -21.76 -5.14
CA PRO A 234 0.12 -22.35 -6.45
C PRO A 234 1.04 -21.45 -7.28
N PHE A 235 2.01 -22.04 -7.98
CA PHE A 235 2.96 -21.30 -8.81
C PHE A 235 2.25 -20.38 -9.81
N GLU A 236 1.18 -20.86 -10.45
CA GLU A 236 0.40 -20.14 -11.46
C GLU A 236 -0.41 -18.96 -10.90
N VAL A 237 -0.63 -18.89 -9.58
CA VAL A 237 -1.28 -17.73 -8.94
C VAL A 237 -0.29 -16.57 -8.83
N ILE A 238 1.00 -16.86 -8.69
CA ILE A 238 2.05 -15.85 -8.54
C ILE A 238 2.69 -15.52 -9.88
N PHE A 239 3.08 -16.52 -10.67
CA PHE A 239 3.93 -16.33 -11.84
C PHE A 239 3.21 -16.56 -13.18
N PRO A 240 3.64 -15.86 -14.26
CA PRO A 240 4.63 -14.77 -14.25
C PRO A 240 4.09 -13.53 -13.52
N LEU A 241 4.98 -12.67 -13.02
CA LEU A 241 4.57 -11.45 -12.33
C LEU A 241 4.05 -10.41 -13.34
N TYR A 242 3.06 -9.62 -12.91
CA TYR A 242 2.48 -8.53 -13.70
C TYR A 242 2.62 -7.19 -13.00
N LEU A 243 2.79 -6.14 -13.78
CA LEU A 243 2.90 -4.76 -13.32
C LEU A 243 1.50 -4.20 -13.01
N ARG A 244 1.37 -3.60 -11.82
CA ARG A 244 0.18 -2.87 -11.39
C ARG A 244 0.52 -1.48 -10.86
N PRO A 245 -0.41 -0.51 -10.90
CA PRO A 245 -0.16 0.82 -10.38
C PRO A 245 -0.03 0.80 -8.86
N PHE A 246 0.94 1.56 -8.36
CA PHE A 246 1.10 1.91 -6.95
C PHE A 246 1.59 3.36 -6.87
N GLY A 247 0.64 4.29 -6.75
CA GLY A 247 0.89 5.71 -6.94
C GLY A 247 1.39 5.96 -8.36
N THR A 248 2.51 6.67 -8.48
CA THR A 248 3.10 7.04 -9.78
C THR A 248 3.98 5.94 -10.40
N GLN A 249 3.99 4.73 -9.83
CA GLN A 249 4.90 3.65 -10.23
C GLN A 249 4.12 2.41 -10.69
N TRP A 250 4.66 1.75 -11.71
CA TRP A 250 4.28 0.39 -12.11
C TRP A 250 5.19 -0.59 -11.40
N LEU A 251 4.62 -1.45 -10.54
CA LEU A 251 5.38 -2.37 -9.70
C LEU A 251 4.93 -3.82 -9.88
N PRO A 252 5.84 -4.80 -9.74
CA PRO A 252 5.50 -6.20 -9.86
C PRO A 252 4.50 -6.66 -8.79
N THR A 253 3.54 -7.47 -9.21
CA THR A 253 2.50 -8.09 -8.39
C THR A 253 2.27 -9.53 -8.85
N PRO A 254 1.70 -10.41 -7.99
CA PRO A 254 1.29 -11.75 -8.39
C PRO A 254 0.33 -11.73 -9.58
N ARG A 255 0.44 -12.70 -10.50
CA ARG A 255 -0.43 -12.88 -11.67
C ARG A 255 -1.90 -12.72 -11.33
N ASP A 256 -2.36 -13.48 -10.34
CA ASP A 256 -3.68 -13.32 -9.74
C ASP A 256 -3.55 -12.78 -8.32
N SER A 257 -3.31 -11.47 -8.24
CA SER A 257 -3.20 -10.75 -6.96
C SER A 257 -4.43 -10.93 -6.06
N TRP A 258 -5.61 -11.16 -6.62
CA TRP A 258 -6.84 -11.42 -5.85
C TRP A 258 -6.79 -12.80 -5.19
N ALA A 259 -6.51 -13.85 -5.98
CA ALA A 259 -6.40 -15.21 -5.47
C ALA A 259 -5.24 -15.33 -4.48
N PHE A 260 -4.10 -14.70 -4.78
CA PHE A 260 -2.95 -14.65 -3.87
C PHE A 260 -3.34 -14.10 -2.49
N LEU A 261 -3.94 -12.90 -2.44
CA LEU A 261 -4.35 -12.30 -1.17
C LEU A 261 -5.43 -13.11 -0.45
N THR A 262 -6.37 -13.70 -1.19
CA THR A 262 -7.41 -14.56 -0.58
C THR A 262 -6.79 -15.80 0.06
N LEU A 263 -5.83 -16.44 -0.61
CA LEU A 263 -5.08 -17.58 -0.09
C LEU A 263 -4.15 -17.19 1.07
N ASP A 264 -3.66 -15.94 1.10
CA ASP A 264 -2.90 -15.36 2.21
C ASP A 264 -3.80 -14.89 3.38
N GLY A 265 -5.10 -15.19 3.33
CA GLY A 265 -6.05 -14.95 4.41
C GLY A 265 -6.73 -13.57 4.41
N TYR A 266 -6.52 -12.75 3.38
CA TYR A 266 -7.17 -11.44 3.29
C TYR A 266 -8.62 -11.57 2.82
N ASN A 267 -9.53 -10.89 3.52
CA ASN A 267 -10.88 -10.65 3.02
C ASN A 267 -10.91 -9.34 2.23
N LEU A 268 -11.00 -9.43 0.90
CA LEU A 268 -10.93 -8.26 0.04
C LEU A 268 -12.16 -7.34 0.09
N SER A 269 -13.25 -7.79 0.69
CA SER A 269 -14.45 -6.99 0.93
C SER A 269 -14.41 -6.22 2.26
N GLN A 270 -13.49 -6.58 3.15
CA GLN A 270 -13.31 -5.94 4.45
C GLN A 270 -12.05 -5.07 4.50
N CYS A 271 -12.18 -3.98 5.23
CA CYS A 271 -11.14 -3.01 5.48
C CYS A 271 -10.66 -3.22 6.91
N SER A 272 -9.40 -3.66 7.04
CA SER A 272 -8.74 -3.88 8.32
C SER A 272 -8.10 -2.59 8.84
N PRO A 273 -8.00 -2.42 10.16
CA PRO A 273 -7.19 -1.37 10.76
C PRO A 273 -5.74 -1.45 10.27
N ASN A 274 -5.03 -0.32 10.33
CA ASN A 274 -3.62 -0.31 9.96
C ASN A 274 -2.74 -1.16 10.88
N THR A 275 -1.51 -1.36 10.45
CA THR A 275 -0.52 -2.17 11.17
C THR A 275 -0.23 -1.65 12.59
N TYR A 276 -0.26 -0.34 12.82
CA TYR A 276 -0.10 0.24 14.16
C TYR A 276 -1.23 -0.23 15.08
N TRP A 277 -2.48 0.03 14.71
CA TRP A 277 -3.64 -0.35 15.51
C TRP A 277 -3.73 -1.85 15.74
N ARG A 278 -3.44 -2.68 14.73
CA ARG A 278 -3.43 -4.15 14.87
C ARG A 278 -2.41 -4.66 15.88
N LYS A 279 -1.25 -3.98 16.02
CA LYS A 279 -0.20 -4.38 16.97
C LYS A 279 -0.47 -3.88 18.39
N HIS A 280 -1.00 -2.67 18.54
CA HIS A 280 -1.18 -2.04 19.84
C HIS A 280 -2.50 -2.35 20.54
N LEU A 281 -3.53 -2.78 19.80
CA LEU A 281 -4.85 -2.89 20.39
C LEU A 281 -5.13 -4.19 21.13
N LEU A 282 -4.34 -5.27 20.98
CA LEU A 282 -4.61 -6.59 21.60
C LEU A 282 -6.10 -7.01 21.56
N LEU A 283 -6.87 -6.51 20.58
CA LEU A 283 -8.28 -6.79 20.49
C LEU A 283 -8.40 -8.18 19.88
N ASP A 284 -8.88 -9.14 20.65
CA ASP A 284 -9.32 -10.47 20.19
C ASP A 284 -10.40 -10.40 19.08
N LEU A 285 -10.82 -9.20 18.70
CA LEU A 285 -11.75 -8.90 17.64
C LEU A 285 -11.01 -8.08 16.58
N ASP A 286 -10.57 -8.73 15.51
CA ASP A 286 -10.14 -8.07 14.26
C ASP A 286 -11.36 -7.32 13.69
N PRO A 287 -11.55 -6.02 13.97
CA PRO A 287 -12.82 -5.33 13.77
C PRO A 287 -12.88 -4.79 12.35
N GLY A 288 -12.53 -5.65 11.39
CA GLY A 288 -12.67 -5.36 9.97
C GLY A 288 -14.09 -4.84 9.72
N ILE A 289 -14.18 -3.73 8.99
CA ILE A 289 -15.47 -3.19 8.57
C ILE A 289 -15.67 -3.46 7.08
N PRO A 290 -16.91 -3.58 6.59
CA PRO A 290 -17.16 -3.58 5.15
C PRO A 290 -16.55 -2.33 4.52
N CYS A 291 -15.70 -2.50 3.50
CA CYS A 291 -15.03 -1.35 2.85
C CYS A 291 -16.02 -0.35 2.25
N THR A 292 -17.25 -0.78 1.94
CA THR A 292 -18.33 0.10 1.52
C THR A 292 -18.64 1.19 2.55
N GLY A 293 -18.42 0.94 3.84
CA GLY A 293 -18.55 1.93 4.91
C GLY A 293 -17.55 3.08 4.82
N LEU A 294 -16.43 2.88 4.12
CA LEU A 294 -15.40 3.90 3.92
C LEU A 294 -15.47 4.58 2.54
N SER A 295 -16.40 4.16 1.68
CA SER A 295 -16.48 4.64 0.30
C SER A 295 -16.85 6.12 0.14
N THR A 296 -17.37 6.75 1.20
CA THR A 296 -17.61 8.21 1.24
C THR A 296 -16.37 9.00 1.67
N LEU A 297 -15.40 8.36 2.33
CA LEU A 297 -14.16 8.97 2.79
C LEU A 297 -13.05 8.80 1.76
N TYR A 298 -12.91 7.59 1.23
CA TYR A 298 -11.84 7.21 0.33
C TYR A 298 -12.40 6.65 -0.98
N PRO A 299 -11.72 6.88 -2.10
CA PRO A 299 -12.07 6.20 -3.33
C PRO A 299 -11.57 4.75 -3.33
N PHE A 300 -12.33 3.87 -3.98
CA PHE A 300 -12.07 2.45 -4.11
C PHE A 300 -12.21 1.99 -5.56
N VAL A 301 -11.39 1.02 -5.93
CA VAL A 301 -11.62 0.17 -7.10
C VAL A 301 -12.81 -0.75 -6.81
N PRO A 302 -13.83 -0.79 -7.68
CA PRO A 302 -14.95 -1.72 -7.52
C PRO A 302 -14.47 -3.18 -7.56
N LEU A 303 -14.91 -3.96 -6.57
CA LEU A 303 -14.63 -5.39 -6.56
C LEU A 303 -15.31 -6.08 -7.77
N PRO A 304 -14.65 -7.04 -8.43
CA PRO A 304 -15.27 -7.85 -9.47
C PRO A 304 -16.50 -8.57 -8.89
N ARG A 305 -17.64 -8.52 -9.59
CA ARG A 305 -18.81 -9.32 -9.18
C ARG A 305 -18.51 -10.80 -9.49
N ASN A 306 -18.69 -11.69 -8.51
CA ASN A 306 -18.63 -13.15 -8.65
C ASN A 306 -17.26 -13.74 -9.06
N ARG A 307 -16.14 -13.32 -8.45
CA ARG A 307 -14.90 -14.11 -8.54
C ARG A 307 -14.94 -15.29 -7.57
N VAL A 308 -15.09 -16.50 -8.10
CA VAL A 308 -14.86 -17.74 -7.36
C VAL A 308 -13.36 -18.02 -7.38
N VAL A 309 -12.73 -18.08 -6.20
CA VAL A 309 -11.33 -18.53 -6.09
C VAL A 309 -11.31 -20.04 -6.27
N THR A 310 -10.89 -20.52 -7.44
CA THR A 310 -10.92 -21.97 -7.76
C THR A 310 -9.67 -22.72 -7.33
N GLY A 311 -8.71 -22.08 -6.64
CA GLY A 311 -7.47 -22.73 -6.17
C GLY A 311 -6.57 -23.29 -7.28
N LYS A 312 -6.96 -23.11 -8.54
CA LYS A 312 -6.19 -23.38 -9.76
C LYS A 312 -5.92 -22.03 -10.43
N GLY A 313 -4.78 -21.90 -11.12
CA GLY A 313 -4.42 -20.74 -11.93
C GLY A 313 -5.33 -20.61 -13.14
N CYS A 314 -6.62 -20.41 -12.89
CA CYS A 314 -7.65 -20.34 -13.88
C CYS A 314 -7.88 -18.86 -14.11
N CYS A 315 -7.15 -18.27 -15.06
CA CYS A 315 -7.72 -17.50 -16.16
C CYS A 315 -6.61 -16.95 -17.08
N GLU A 316 -6.97 -16.81 -18.34
CA GLU A 316 -6.22 -16.05 -19.32
C GLU A 316 -6.20 -14.58 -18.90
N MET A 317 -5.02 -13.95 -18.89
CA MET A 317 -4.94 -12.55 -18.55
C MET A 317 -5.62 -11.74 -19.64
N HIS A 318 -6.35 -10.70 -19.26
CA HIS A 318 -6.96 -9.76 -20.18
C HIS A 318 -6.78 -8.33 -19.67
N ILE A 319 -6.87 -7.35 -20.57
CA ILE A 319 -6.78 -5.95 -20.18
C ILE A 319 -8.17 -5.41 -19.90
N THR A 320 -8.31 -4.71 -18.77
CA THR A 320 -9.56 -4.06 -18.39
C THR A 320 -9.31 -2.60 -18.00
N ASN A 321 -10.37 -1.81 -18.13
CA ASN A 321 -10.47 -0.49 -17.54
C ASN A 321 -10.82 -0.64 -16.06
N GLU A 322 -9.89 -0.28 -15.17
CA GLU A 322 -10.07 -0.30 -13.73
C GLU A 322 -10.30 1.14 -13.21
N PRO A 323 -11.55 1.51 -12.89
CA PRO A 323 -11.87 2.84 -12.40
C PRO A 323 -11.65 2.95 -10.89
N LEU A 324 -11.10 4.07 -10.45
CA LEU A 324 -11.05 4.45 -9.05
C LEU A 324 -12.25 5.34 -8.71
N MET A 325 -13.15 4.90 -7.81
CA MET A 325 -14.43 5.56 -7.58
C MET A 325 -14.66 5.95 -6.11
N ARG A 326 -15.19 7.15 -5.86
CA ARG A 326 -15.71 7.55 -4.54
C ARG A 326 -17.21 7.66 -4.55
N ARG A 327 -17.87 7.37 -3.43
CA ARG A 327 -19.30 7.60 -3.25
C ARG A 327 -19.58 8.94 -2.57
N SER A 328 -20.62 9.63 -3.00
CA SER A 328 -21.18 10.78 -2.29
C SER A 328 -21.96 10.31 -1.06
N ARG A 329 -22.26 11.23 -0.13
CA ARG A 329 -23.17 10.95 1.00
C ARG A 329 -24.58 10.58 0.54
N LEU A 330 -24.97 11.02 -0.66
CA LEU A 330 -26.25 10.71 -1.31
C LEU A 330 -26.19 9.40 -2.11
N GLY A 331 -25.04 8.72 -2.15
CA GLY A 331 -24.85 7.44 -2.84
C GLY A 331 -24.42 7.54 -4.31
N GLU A 332 -24.26 8.75 -4.84
CA GLU A 332 -23.74 8.98 -6.20
C GLU A 332 -22.30 8.50 -6.33
N ARG A 333 -21.88 8.10 -7.53
CA ARG A 333 -20.51 7.61 -7.78
C ARG A 333 -19.73 8.62 -8.62
N TYR A 334 -18.54 8.99 -8.17
CA TYR A 334 -17.60 9.82 -8.91
C TYR A 334 -16.36 9.01 -9.26
N VAL A 335 -16.01 8.97 -10.55
CA VAL A 335 -14.78 8.37 -11.03
C VAL A 335 -13.68 9.42 -10.92
N TRP A 336 -12.63 9.12 -10.14
CA TRP A 336 -11.46 9.97 -10.02
C TRP A 336 -10.54 9.82 -11.22
N HIS A 337 -10.29 8.58 -11.62
CA HIS A 337 -9.57 8.23 -12.83
C HIS A 337 -9.85 6.77 -13.20
N THR A 338 -9.41 6.39 -14.40
CA THR A 338 -9.47 5.02 -14.91
C THR A 338 -8.11 4.63 -15.45
N ILE A 339 -7.64 3.42 -15.15
CA ILE A 339 -6.35 2.90 -15.63
C ILE A 339 -6.57 1.56 -16.34
N CYS A 340 -5.83 1.35 -17.42
CA CYS A 340 -5.77 0.05 -18.08
C CYS A 340 -4.80 -0.86 -17.32
N VAL A 341 -5.28 -2.01 -16.84
CA VAL A 341 -4.50 -3.00 -16.09
C VAL A 341 -4.72 -4.40 -16.65
N ALA A 342 -3.71 -5.25 -16.52
CA ALA A 342 -3.85 -6.68 -16.76
C ALA A 342 -4.46 -7.36 -15.53
N VAL A 343 -5.50 -8.15 -15.75
CA VAL A 343 -6.18 -8.95 -14.72
C VAL A 343 -6.49 -10.35 -15.25
N PRO A 344 -6.57 -11.37 -14.38
CA PRO A 344 -7.04 -12.69 -14.78
C PRO A 344 -8.53 -12.69 -15.10
#